data_AF-A0A258BMK9-F1
#
_entry.id   AF-A0A258BMK9-F1
#
_cell.length_a   1.000
_cell.length_b   1.000
_cell.length_c   1.000
_cell.angle_alpha   90.00
_cell.angle_beta   90.00
_cell.angle_gamma   90.00
#
_symmetry.space_group_name_H-M   'P 1'
#
loop_
_entity.id
_entity.type
_entity.pdbx_description
1 polymer ?
#
loop_
_entity_poly.entity_id
_entity_poly.type
_entity_poly.pdbx_seq_one_letter_code
_entity_poly.pdbx_strand_id
1 'polypeptide(L)'
;MARHLNASTPGFEEALRHFLDEDRGQGEDVAGVVSGIIQDVRQRGGAAVADYTAKFDRVQLDPSTLQSDNVNLELIAAECPADLLEAIDFAHDRIAAYHTAQRPADHRFTDSAGVELGWRWTALESVGVYV
;
A
#
# COMPACT_ATOMS: atom_id res chain seq x y z
N MET A 1 20.11 22.73 -5.92
CA MET A 1 19.58 23.58 -7.01
C MET A 1 18.72 22.71 -7.91
N ALA A 2 17.62 23.23 -8.45
CA ALA A 2 16.80 22.48 -9.41
C ALA A 2 17.60 22.24 -10.71
N ARG A 3 17.55 21.01 -11.23
CA ARG A 3 18.13 20.67 -12.53
C ARG A 3 17.12 21.02 -13.62
N HIS A 4 17.55 21.70 -14.67
CA HIS A 4 16.71 22.05 -15.82
C HIS A 4 17.20 21.29 -17.06
N LEU A 5 16.29 20.58 -17.72
CA LEU A 5 16.51 19.90 -18.99
C LEU A 5 15.58 20.52 -20.04
N ASN A 6 16.10 20.86 -21.22
CA ASN A 6 15.33 21.44 -22.31
C ASN A 6 15.37 20.52 -23.53
N ALA A 7 14.22 20.05 -24.00
CA ALA A 7 14.12 19.11 -25.13
C ALA A 7 14.68 19.68 -26.45
N SER A 8 14.80 21.00 -26.57
CA SER A 8 15.29 21.68 -27.78
C SER A 8 16.81 21.88 -27.81
N THR A 9 17.53 21.62 -26.71
CA THR A 9 18.99 21.78 -26.69
C THR A 9 19.70 20.54 -27.21
N PRO A 10 20.73 20.68 -28.07
CA PRO A 10 21.62 19.57 -28.41
C PRO A 10 22.18 18.92 -27.13
N GLY A 11 22.13 17.59 -27.04
CA GLY A 11 22.56 16.83 -25.85
C GLY A 11 21.46 16.55 -24.82
N PHE A 12 20.20 16.97 -25.07
CA PHE A 12 19.07 16.68 -24.18
C PHE A 12 18.92 15.18 -23.88
N GLU A 13 18.92 14.31 -24.90
CA GLU A 13 18.71 12.87 -24.71
C GLU A 13 19.78 12.24 -23.81
N GLU A 14 21.02 12.70 -23.92
CA GLU A 14 22.13 12.22 -23.11
C GLU A 14 22.02 12.71 -21.66
N ALA A 15 21.70 13.99 -21.47
CA ALA A 15 21.48 14.56 -20.14
C ALA A 15 20.25 13.95 -19.44
N LEU A 16 19.19 13.64 -20.19
CA LEU A 16 18.03 12.92 -19.69
C LEU A 16 18.39 11.49 -19.32
N ARG A 17 19.10 10.75 -20.18
CA ARG A 17 19.53 9.38 -19.90
C ARG A 17 20.38 9.32 -18.63
N HIS A 18 21.37 10.19 -18.51
CA HIS A 18 22.17 10.31 -17.29
C HIS A 18 21.29 10.57 -16.05
N PHE A 19 20.31 11.45 -16.13
CA PHE A 19 19.39 11.71 -15.01
C PHE A 19 18.47 10.52 -14.68
N LEU A 20 18.07 9.73 -15.68
CA LEU A 20 17.28 8.52 -15.47
C LEU A 20 18.11 7.39 -14.85
N ASP A 21 19.38 7.31 -15.25
CA ASP A 21 20.35 6.30 -14.80
C ASP A 21 21.02 6.64 -13.47
N GLU A 22 20.83 7.86 -12.96
CA GLU A 22 21.29 8.24 -11.63
C GLU A 22 20.70 7.30 -10.58
N ASP A 23 21.58 6.57 -9.91
CA ASP A 23 21.22 5.69 -8.81
C ASP A 23 20.54 6.52 -7.72
N ARG A 24 19.25 6.23 -7.49
CA ARG A 24 18.46 6.86 -6.43
C ARG A 24 18.65 6.17 -5.08
N GLY A 25 19.67 5.32 -4.97
CA GLY A 25 20.16 4.74 -3.75
C GLY A 25 19.35 3.51 -3.34
N GLN A 26 19.88 2.33 -3.64
CA GLN A 26 19.74 1.21 -2.71
C GLN A 26 20.96 1.27 -1.80
N GLY A 27 20.79 1.67 -0.54
CA GLY A 27 21.89 1.58 0.43
C GLY A 27 22.44 0.15 0.45
N GLU A 28 23.76 0.01 0.41
CA GLU A 28 24.47 -1.25 0.09
C GLU A 28 24.11 -2.46 1.00
N ASP A 29 23.36 -2.27 2.11
CA ASP A 29 22.93 -3.35 3.00
C ASP A 29 21.47 -3.22 3.53
N VAL A 30 20.58 -2.50 2.84
CA VAL A 30 19.17 -2.43 3.30
C VAL A 30 18.48 -3.79 3.18
N ALA A 31 18.76 -4.53 2.10
CA ALA A 31 18.16 -5.83 1.86
C ALA A 31 18.53 -6.87 2.94
N GLY A 32 19.79 -6.87 3.39
CA GLY A 32 20.26 -7.76 4.46
C GLY A 32 19.55 -7.49 5.78
N VAL A 33 19.47 -6.21 6.17
CA VAL A 33 18.76 -5.77 7.38
C VAL A 33 17.28 -6.14 7.33
N VAL A 34 16.58 -5.85 6.24
CA VAL A 34 15.16 -6.16 6.08
C VAL A 34 14.90 -7.67 6.11
N SER A 35 15.76 -8.47 5.46
CA SER A 35 15.68 -9.92 5.52
C SER A 35 15.79 -10.45 6.95
N GLY A 36 16.73 -9.90 7.74
CA GLY A 36 16.87 -10.21 9.16
C GLY A 36 15.61 -9.87 9.97
N ILE A 37 15.04 -8.67 9.79
CA ILE A 37 13.80 -8.24 10.44
C ILE A 37 12.64 -9.19 10.13
N ILE A 38 12.48 -9.57 8.85
CA ILE A 38 11.41 -10.49 8.44
C ILE A 38 11.60 -11.86 9.08
N GLN A 39 12.82 -12.38 9.16
CA GLN A 39 13.11 -13.65 9.82
C GLN A 39 12.75 -13.60 11.31
N ASP A 40 13.15 -12.52 11.99
CA ASP A 40 12.83 -12.31 13.40
C ASP A 40 11.33 -12.25 13.66
N VAL A 41 10.57 -11.51 12.85
CA VAL A 41 9.11 -11.43 12.97
C VAL A 41 8.45 -12.79 12.69
N ARG A 42 8.95 -13.56 11.73
CA ARG A 42 8.43 -14.92 11.48
C ARG A 42 8.67 -15.87 12.65
N GLN A 43 9.81 -15.75 13.32
CA GLN A 43 10.20 -16.66 14.41
C GLN A 43 9.59 -16.27 15.75
N ARG A 44 9.53 -14.97 16.05
CA ARG A 44 9.18 -14.43 17.38
C ARG A 44 7.85 -13.68 17.40
N GLY A 45 7.21 -13.49 16.25
CA GLY A 45 5.91 -12.83 16.13
C GLY A 45 5.92 -11.43 16.73
N GLY A 46 4.88 -11.13 17.53
CA GLY A 46 4.68 -9.80 18.12
C GLY A 46 5.82 -9.29 19.00
N ALA A 47 6.64 -10.19 19.58
CA ALA A 47 7.79 -9.77 20.37
C ALA A 47 8.85 -9.05 19.50
N ALA A 48 9.13 -9.58 18.30
CA ALA A 48 10.02 -8.92 17.36
C ALA A 48 9.45 -7.58 16.87
N VAL A 49 8.13 -7.53 16.64
CA VAL A 49 7.46 -6.28 16.24
C VAL A 49 7.65 -5.22 17.32
N ALA A 50 7.37 -5.53 18.59
CA ALA A 50 7.56 -4.60 19.71
C ALA A 50 9.02 -4.13 19.84
N ASP A 51 10.00 -5.04 19.71
CA ASP A 51 11.43 -4.70 19.76
C ASP A 51 11.81 -3.71 18.64
N TYR A 52 11.34 -3.96 17.41
CA TYR A 52 11.65 -3.10 16.27
C TYR A 52 10.90 -1.77 16.32
N THR A 53 9.66 -1.74 16.80
CA THR A 53 8.93 -0.50 17.07
C THR A 53 9.66 0.34 18.13
N ALA A 54 10.15 -0.28 19.20
CA ALA A 54 10.95 0.42 20.20
C ALA A 54 12.25 0.98 19.60
N LYS A 55 12.88 0.25 18.67
CA LYS A 55 14.14 0.67 18.03
C LYS A 55 13.94 1.80 17.03
N PHE A 56 12.96 1.69 16.14
CA PHE A 56 12.79 2.59 15.00
C PHE A 56 11.84 3.75 15.31
N ASP A 57 10.74 3.47 15.99
CA ASP A 57 9.69 4.45 16.28
C ASP A 57 9.81 5.04 17.70
N ARG A 58 10.68 4.45 18.53
CA ARG A 58 10.93 4.85 19.93
C ARG A 58 9.71 4.73 20.83
N VAL A 59 8.79 3.83 20.48
CA VAL A 59 7.57 3.52 21.24
C VAL A 59 7.68 2.13 21.85
N GLN A 60 7.41 2.01 23.14
CA GLN A 60 7.34 0.71 23.82
C GLN A 60 5.93 0.14 23.68
N LEU A 61 5.81 -1.03 23.07
CA LEU A 61 4.54 -1.75 22.91
C LEU A 61 4.55 -3.04 23.72
N ASP A 62 3.38 -3.42 24.22
CA ASP A 62 3.16 -4.78 24.72
C ASP A 62 2.96 -5.72 23.51
N PRO A 63 3.79 -6.76 23.35
CA PRO A 63 3.66 -7.74 22.27
C PRO A 63 2.29 -8.44 22.18
N SER A 64 1.51 -8.42 23.26
CA SER A 64 0.17 -9.02 23.33
C SER A 64 -0.96 -8.05 22.93
N THR A 65 -0.67 -6.76 22.77
CA THR A 65 -1.67 -5.73 22.47
C THR A 65 -1.39 -5.00 21.16
N LEU A 66 -0.88 -5.72 20.15
CA LEU A 66 -0.59 -5.16 18.83
C LEU A 66 -1.86 -4.87 18.00
N GLN A 67 -3.02 -5.28 18.50
CA GLN A 67 -4.32 -4.98 17.94
C GLN A 67 -4.96 -3.80 18.65
N SER A 68 -5.65 -2.96 17.88
CA SER A 68 -6.35 -1.77 18.38
C SER A 68 -7.80 -2.07 18.77
N ASP A 69 -8.09 -3.27 19.28
CA ASP A 69 -9.48 -3.72 19.54
C ASP A 69 -10.22 -2.85 20.57
N ASN A 70 -9.48 -2.16 21.43
CA ASN A 70 -10.03 -1.26 22.45
C ASN A 70 -10.21 0.19 21.93
N VAL A 71 -9.89 0.46 20.67
CA VAL A 71 -9.99 1.80 20.08
C VAL A 71 -11.35 1.94 19.40
N ASN A 72 -12.19 2.84 19.92
CA ASN A 72 -13.44 3.19 19.25
C ASN A 72 -13.18 4.24 18.16
N LEU A 73 -12.95 3.76 16.93
CA LEU A 73 -12.66 4.61 15.79
C LEU A 73 -13.83 5.56 15.45
N GLU A 74 -15.08 5.15 15.65
CA GLU A 74 -16.24 6.02 15.43
C GLU A 74 -16.25 7.20 16.39
N LEU A 75 -15.92 6.96 17.66
CA LEU A 75 -15.81 8.02 18.66
C LEU A 75 -14.69 9.00 18.32
N ILE A 76 -13.51 8.49 17.91
CA ILE A 76 -12.37 9.34 17.51
C ILE A 76 -12.70 10.13 16.24
N ALA A 77 -13.38 9.50 15.27
CA ALA A 77 -13.82 10.18 14.07
C ALA A 77 -14.82 11.31 14.40
N ALA A 78 -15.70 11.12 15.38
CA ALA A 78 -16.65 12.14 15.82
C ALA A 78 -15.98 13.38 16.48
N GLU A 79 -14.71 13.27 16.90
CA GLU A 79 -13.93 14.41 17.40
C GLU A 79 -13.33 15.26 16.27
N CYS A 80 -13.36 14.77 15.03
CA CYS A 80 -12.84 15.50 13.89
C CYS A 80 -13.76 16.67 13.49
N PRO A 81 -13.19 17.77 12.95
CA PRO A 81 -13.97 18.86 12.38
C PRO A 81 -14.96 18.38 11.30
N ALA A 82 -16.17 18.94 11.30
CA ALA A 82 -17.25 18.50 10.41
C ALA A 82 -16.90 18.70 8.92
N ASP A 83 -16.18 19.77 8.58
CA ASP A 83 -15.71 20.04 7.22
C ASP A 83 -14.66 19.03 6.74
N LEU A 84 -13.81 18.54 7.65
CA LEU A 84 -12.87 17.46 7.35
C LEU A 84 -13.61 16.14 7.10
N LEU A 85 -14.60 15.80 7.92
CA LEU A 85 -15.41 14.59 7.74
C LEU A 85 -16.15 14.63 6.40
N GLU A 86 -16.80 15.75 6.08
CA GLU A 86 -17.49 15.94 4.80
C GLU A 86 -16.53 15.79 3.60
N ALA A 87 -15.31 16.33 3.70
CA ALA A 87 -14.32 16.19 2.65
C ALA A 87 -13.84 14.74 2.46
N ILE A 88 -13.69 13.99 3.56
CA ILE A 88 -13.32 12.56 3.52
C ILE A 88 -14.46 11.74 2.93
N ASP A 89 -15.70 11.96 3.35
CA ASP A 89 -16.88 11.25 2.84
C ASP A 89 -17.09 11.54 1.34
N PHE A 90 -16.92 12.79 0.92
CA PHE A 90 -16.96 13.15 -0.49
C PHE A 90 -15.89 12.41 -1.31
N ALA A 91 -14.66 12.32 -0.79
CA ALA A 91 -13.58 11.58 -1.45
C ALA A 91 -13.89 10.07 -1.51
N HIS A 92 -14.35 9.49 -0.39
CA HIS A 92 -14.78 8.11 -0.27
C HIS A 92 -15.82 7.76 -1.33
N ASP A 93 -16.91 8.54 -1.42
CA ASP A 93 -18.03 8.24 -2.31
C ASP A 93 -17.59 8.24 -3.78
N ARG A 94 -16.71 9.16 -4.16
CA ARG A 94 -16.16 9.22 -5.51
C ARG A 94 -15.24 8.04 -5.82
N ILE A 95 -14.38 7.67 -4.88
CA ILE A 95 -13.49 6.50 -5.01
C ILE A 95 -14.34 5.23 -5.13
N ALA A 96 -15.33 5.05 -4.28
CA ALA A 96 -16.22 3.89 -4.26
C ALA A 96 -17.05 3.79 -5.55
N ALA A 97 -17.63 4.90 -6.02
CA ALA A 97 -18.40 4.93 -7.26
C ALA A 97 -17.55 4.51 -8.47
N TYR A 98 -16.31 5.02 -8.55
CA TYR A 98 -15.40 4.69 -9.65
C TYR A 98 -14.99 3.21 -9.64
N HIS A 99 -14.53 2.68 -8.51
CA HIS A 99 -14.07 1.29 -8.42
C HIS A 99 -15.22 0.28 -8.52
N THR A 100 -16.44 0.66 -8.09
CA THR A 100 -17.64 -0.17 -8.29
C THR A 100 -17.94 -0.35 -9.77
N ALA A 101 -17.79 0.71 -10.58
CA ALA A 101 -17.98 0.62 -12.04
C ALA A 101 -16.92 -0.25 -12.74
N GLN A 102 -15.75 -0.42 -12.13
CA GLN A 102 -14.67 -1.29 -12.64
C GLN A 102 -14.80 -2.76 -12.21
N ARG A 103 -15.74 -3.09 -11.32
CA ARG A 103 -15.84 -4.44 -10.77
C ARG A 103 -16.11 -5.46 -11.88
N PRO A 104 -15.26 -6.49 -12.05
CA PRO A 104 -15.43 -7.44 -13.14
C PRO A 104 -16.69 -8.28 -12.93
N ALA A 105 -17.34 -8.63 -14.03
CA ALA A 105 -18.46 -9.55 -14.01
C ALA A 105 -17.98 -10.98 -14.28
N ASP A 106 -18.60 -11.93 -13.60
CA ASP A 106 -18.53 -13.33 -13.96
C ASP A 106 -19.12 -13.55 -15.35
N HIS A 107 -18.68 -14.61 -16.02
CA HIS A 107 -19.21 -14.97 -17.32
C HIS A 107 -19.43 -16.46 -17.43
N ARG A 108 -20.52 -16.84 -18.09
CA ARG A 108 -20.92 -18.22 -18.33
C ARG A 108 -21.63 -18.30 -19.67
N PHE A 109 -21.25 -19.28 -20.49
CA PHE A 109 -21.81 -19.49 -21.82
C PHE A 109 -21.75 -20.98 -22.20
N THR A 110 -22.55 -21.36 -23.19
CA THR A 110 -22.48 -22.69 -23.81
C THR A 110 -21.94 -22.53 -25.22
N ASP A 111 -20.94 -23.31 -25.58
CA ASP A 111 -20.36 -23.26 -26.92
C ASP A 111 -21.20 -24.01 -27.96
N SER A 112 -20.76 -23.97 -29.23
CA SER A 112 -21.43 -24.68 -30.33
C SER A 112 -21.36 -26.21 -30.23
N ALA A 113 -20.50 -26.75 -29.37
CA ALA A 113 -20.41 -28.18 -29.08
C ALA A 113 -21.35 -28.59 -27.91
N GLY A 114 -22.07 -27.63 -27.31
CA GLY A 114 -22.96 -27.87 -26.18
C GLY A 114 -22.26 -27.93 -24.82
N VAL A 115 -20.99 -27.53 -24.74
CA VAL A 115 -20.21 -27.52 -23.50
C VAL A 115 -20.41 -26.21 -22.77
N GLU A 116 -20.65 -26.29 -21.46
CA GLU A 116 -20.75 -25.14 -20.59
C GLU A 116 -19.37 -24.66 -20.11
N LEU A 117 -19.09 -23.38 -20.31
CA LEU A 117 -17.80 -22.74 -20.04
C LEU A 117 -18.03 -21.42 -19.30
N GLY A 118 -17.02 -20.96 -18.55
CA GLY A 118 -17.11 -19.69 -17.85
C GLY A 118 -15.89 -19.36 -17.00
N TRP A 119 -15.89 -18.16 -16.43
CA TRP A 119 -14.94 -17.71 -15.42
C TRP A 119 -15.67 -16.97 -14.31
N ARG A 120 -15.07 -17.02 -13.12
CA ARG A 120 -15.57 -16.38 -11.91
C ARG A 120 -14.48 -15.54 -11.28
N TRP A 121 -14.85 -14.34 -10.84
CA TRP A 121 -14.01 -13.47 -10.04
C TRP A 121 -14.37 -13.63 -8.56
N THR A 122 -13.35 -13.79 -7.72
CA THR A 122 -13.52 -13.84 -6.26
C THR A 122 -12.57 -12.84 -5.62
N ALA A 123 -13.02 -12.18 -4.56
CA ALA A 123 -12.16 -11.31 -3.77
C ALA A 123 -11.04 -12.13 -3.10
N LEU A 124 -9.92 -11.47 -2.79
CA LEU A 124 -8.93 -12.01 -1.87
C LEU A 124 -9.56 -12.20 -0.50
N GLU A 125 -9.19 -13.28 0.19
CA GLU A 125 -9.72 -13.59 1.53
C GLU A 125 -9.28 -12.58 2.59
N SER A 126 -8.08 -12.00 2.43
CA SER A 126 -7.52 -11.00 3.33
C SER A 126 -6.55 -10.08 2.59
N VAL A 127 -6.54 -8.80 2.96
CA VAL A 127 -5.59 -7.79 2.48
C VAL A 127 -5.03 -6.99 3.66
N GLY A 128 -3.77 -6.59 3.58
CA GLY A 128 -3.12 -5.69 4.53
C GLY A 128 -2.85 -4.33 3.89
N VAL A 129 -3.15 -3.24 4.60
CA VAL A 129 -2.88 -1.87 4.17
C VAL A 129 -1.86 -1.27 5.13
N TYR A 130 -0.71 -0.83 4.60
CA TYR A 130 0.30 -0.08 5.33
C TYR A 130 0.14 1.40 5.00
N VAL A 131 -0.02 2.25 6.03
CA VAL A 131 -0.22 3.70 5.93
C VAL A 131 1.05 4.43 6.31
#